data_AF-A0A0F0C406-F1
#
_entry.id   AF-A0A0F0C406-F1
#
_cell.length_a   1.000
_cell.length_b   1.000
_cell.length_c   1.000
_cell.angle_alpha   90.00
_cell.angle_beta   90.00
_cell.angle_gamma   90.00
#
_symmetry.space_group_name_H-M   'P 1'
#
loop_
_entity.id
_entity.type
_entity.pdbx_description
1 polymer ?
#
loop_
_entity_poly.entity_id
_entity_poly.type
_entity_poly.pdbx_seq_one_letter_code
_entity_poly.pdbx_strand_id
1 'polypeptide(L)'
;MYELFMNLTVVSCGMFAVIGIVYWWYWIHNWYFIKKLFLIPIILFLIGAIGGISHSDSASSDNINTDVVQSEETTSETILESTIEEPVEIAETPDEFKASCQEIGYKKIMRNPEDYIGQRIVITAKVQQIMQGGLFDDSQYYRVLTDNDGYEIYADDEYFMYDSRIGDDMKILKDDVLKIYAIFTGMEEVKRALTGTKEEVPAIKAYYVELISE
;
A
#
# COMPACT_ATOMS: atom_id res chain seq x y z
N MET A 1 21.04 -57.01 -10.00
CA MET A 1 20.87 -55.82 -10.86
C MET A 1 19.41 -55.33 -10.81
N TYR A 2 18.40 -56.19 -11.07
CA TYR A 2 16.97 -55.82 -10.98
C TYR A 2 16.49 -55.26 -9.62
N GLU A 3 16.94 -55.85 -8.50
CA GLU A 3 16.63 -55.36 -7.13
C GLU A 3 17.09 -53.92 -6.88
N LEU A 4 18.29 -53.55 -7.37
CA LEU A 4 18.83 -52.19 -7.27
C LEU A 4 18.03 -51.19 -8.12
N PHE A 5 17.54 -51.63 -9.29
CA PHE A 5 16.70 -50.80 -10.15
C PHE A 5 15.31 -50.56 -9.56
N MET A 6 14.70 -51.57 -8.92
CA MET A 6 13.37 -51.45 -8.29
C MET A 6 13.40 -50.54 -7.05
N ASN A 7 14.47 -50.59 -6.25
CA ASN A 7 14.60 -49.70 -5.09
C ASN A 7 14.84 -48.25 -5.49
N LEU A 8 15.57 -48.01 -6.59
CA LEU A 8 15.81 -46.66 -7.09
C LEU A 8 14.54 -45.99 -7.65
N THR A 9 13.65 -46.76 -8.28
CA THR A 9 12.36 -46.24 -8.78
C THR A 9 11.36 -45.97 -7.66
N VAL A 10 11.36 -46.77 -6.59
CA VAL A 10 10.49 -46.54 -5.43
C VAL A 10 10.92 -45.28 -4.66
N VAL A 11 12.23 -45.07 -4.49
CA VAL A 11 12.77 -43.87 -3.83
C VAL A 11 12.51 -42.61 -4.66
N SER A 12 12.62 -42.67 -5.99
CA SER A 12 12.33 -41.51 -6.83
C SER A 12 10.85 -41.12 -6.78
N CYS A 13 9.93 -42.09 -6.83
CA CYS A 13 8.49 -41.84 -6.69
C CYS A 13 8.13 -41.19 -5.34
N GLY A 14 8.78 -41.59 -4.24
CA GLY A 14 8.60 -40.97 -2.93
C GLY A 14 9.01 -39.50 -2.89
N MET A 15 10.12 -39.15 -3.55
CA MET A 15 10.61 -37.77 -3.63
C MET A 15 9.65 -36.87 -4.42
N PHE A 16 9.08 -37.35 -5.53
CA PHE A 16 8.11 -36.59 -6.31
C PHE A 16 6.80 -36.32 -5.58
N ALA A 17 6.35 -37.25 -4.73
CA ALA A 17 5.16 -37.04 -3.91
C ALA A 17 5.36 -35.91 -2.87
N VAL A 18 6.52 -35.87 -2.22
CA VAL A 18 6.86 -34.82 -1.24
C VAL A 18 7.00 -33.46 -1.92
N ILE A 19 7.69 -33.42 -3.06
CA ILE A 19 7.81 -32.20 -3.87
C ILE A 19 6.42 -31.71 -4.29
N GLY A 20 5.55 -32.61 -4.80
CA GLY A 20 4.19 -32.26 -5.20
C GLY A 20 3.36 -31.65 -4.08
N ILE A 21 3.47 -32.17 -2.85
CA ILE A 21 2.76 -31.63 -1.68
C ILE A 21 3.28 -30.24 -1.29
N VAL A 22 4.60 -30.04 -1.32
CA VAL A 22 5.21 -28.72 -1.03
C VAL A 22 4.83 -27.69 -2.10
N TYR A 23 4.85 -28.07 -3.38
CA TYR A 23 4.39 -27.21 -4.47
C TYR A 23 2.90 -26.92 -4.37
N TRP A 24 2.07 -27.90 -3.98
CA TRP A 24 0.63 -27.71 -3.80
C TRP A 24 0.31 -26.79 -2.60
N TRP A 25 1.03 -26.96 -1.48
CA TRP A 25 0.94 -26.07 -0.32
C TRP A 25 1.40 -24.65 -0.66
N TYR A 26 2.51 -24.51 -1.38
CA TYR A 26 2.98 -23.22 -1.89
C TYR A 26 1.97 -22.59 -2.86
N TRP A 27 1.35 -23.37 -3.75
CA TRP A 27 0.34 -22.90 -4.70
C TRP A 27 -0.96 -22.44 -4.01
N ILE A 28 -1.39 -23.14 -2.94
CA ILE A 28 -2.56 -22.75 -2.13
C ILE A 28 -2.29 -21.53 -1.27
N HIS A 29 -1.12 -21.44 -0.65
CA HIS A 29 -0.82 -20.36 0.30
C HIS A 29 -0.30 -19.09 -0.40
N ASN A 30 0.33 -19.24 -1.56
CA ASN A 30 0.78 -18.14 -2.42
C ASN A 30 -0.24 -17.84 -3.54
N TRP A 31 -1.53 -17.91 -3.22
CA TRP A 31 -2.66 -17.54 -4.09
C TRP A 31 -2.50 -16.12 -4.69
N TYR A 32 -1.77 -15.26 -3.99
CA TYR A 32 -1.38 -13.91 -4.41
C TYR A 32 -0.64 -13.87 -5.76
N PHE A 33 0.18 -14.86 -6.09
CA PHE A 33 0.97 -14.87 -7.34
C PHE A 33 0.13 -15.32 -8.57
N ILE A 34 -0.86 -16.20 -8.37
CA ILE A 34 -1.71 -16.75 -9.43
C ILE A 34 -2.71 -15.70 -9.94
N LYS A 35 -3.27 -14.86 -9.05
CA LYS A 35 -4.13 -13.74 -9.44
C LYS A 35 -3.38 -12.72 -10.33
N LYS A 36 -2.09 -12.47 -10.04
CA LYS A 36 -1.25 -11.53 -10.81
C LYS A 36 -1.01 -12.02 -12.25
N LEU A 37 -0.84 -13.33 -12.45
CA LEU A 37 -0.65 -13.93 -13.77
C LEU A 37 -1.93 -13.95 -14.63
N PHE A 38 -3.12 -14.01 -14.00
CA PHE A 38 -4.41 -13.93 -14.71
C PHE A 38 -4.80 -12.50 -15.15
N LEU A 39 -4.23 -11.45 -14.54
CA LEU A 39 -4.49 -10.05 -14.91
C LEU A 39 -3.64 -9.56 -16.09
N ILE A 40 -2.45 -10.11 -16.30
CA ILE A 40 -1.51 -9.74 -17.38
C ILE A 40 -2.11 -9.95 -18.80
N PRO A 41 -2.81 -11.06 -19.13
CA PRO A 41 -3.37 -11.23 -20.47
C PRO A 41 -4.60 -10.33 -20.75
N ILE A 42 -5.30 -9.84 -19.72
CA ILE A 42 -6.46 -8.95 -19.89
C ILE A 42 -6.01 -7.54 -20.31
N ILE A 43 -4.88 -7.07 -19.78
CA ILE A 43 -4.30 -5.77 -20.11
C ILE A 43 -3.69 -5.77 -21.53
N LEU A 44 -3.10 -6.87 -21.99
CA LEU A 44 -2.57 -7.00 -23.36
C LEU A 44 -3.67 -7.11 -24.43
N PHE A 45 -4.87 -7.61 -24.11
CA PHE A 45 -5.98 -7.69 -25.05
C PHE A 45 -6.64 -6.33 -25.34
N LEU A 46 -6.54 -5.37 -24.41
CA LEU A 46 -7.09 -4.01 -24.59
C LEU A 46 -6.20 -3.10 -25.46
N ILE A 47 -4.92 -3.40 -25.61
CA ILE A 47 -3.97 -2.61 -26.44
C ILE A 47 -4.02 -3.07 -27.92
N GLY A 48 -4.50 -4.28 -28.20
CA GLY A 48 -4.57 -4.85 -29.55
C GLY A 48 -5.71 -4.36 -30.45
N ALA A 49 -6.60 -3.49 -29.97
CA ALA A 49 -7.77 -3.02 -30.73
C ALA A 49 -7.62 -1.64 -31.39
N ILE A 50 -6.44 -1.00 -31.29
CA ILE A 50 -6.16 0.31 -31.91
C ILE A 50 -4.92 0.16 -32.80
N GLY A 51 -5.08 -0.47 -33.97
CA GLY A 51 -3.96 -0.69 -34.88
C GLY A 51 -4.38 -1.11 -36.28
N GLY A 52 -4.66 -0.13 -37.14
CA GLY A 52 -4.81 -0.28 -38.60
C GLY A 52 -6.04 0.47 -39.14
N ILE A 53 -5.98 1.31 -40.18
CA ILE A 53 -4.98 1.59 -41.22
C ILE A 53 -5.17 3.05 -41.65
N SER A 54 -4.07 3.77 -41.85
CA SER A 54 -4.01 5.03 -42.60
C SER A 54 -3.84 4.74 -44.10
N HIS A 55 -4.61 5.40 -44.97
CA HIS A 55 -4.05 5.88 -46.25
C HIS A 55 -4.84 7.05 -46.84
N SER A 56 -4.07 8.00 -47.34
CA SER A 56 -4.40 9.29 -47.95
C SER A 56 -4.79 9.16 -49.43
N ASP A 57 -5.66 10.03 -49.94
CA ASP A 57 -5.25 11.14 -50.81
C ASP A 57 -6.45 11.95 -51.36
N SER A 58 -6.12 13.19 -51.70
CA SER A 58 -6.90 14.34 -52.14
C SER A 58 -7.78 14.17 -53.39
N ALA A 59 -8.90 14.91 -53.45
CA ALA A 59 -9.18 15.92 -54.49
C ALA A 59 -10.55 16.60 -54.34
N SER A 60 -10.50 17.94 -54.20
CA SER A 60 -11.34 18.98 -54.83
C SER A 60 -12.89 19.00 -54.72
N SER A 61 -13.35 20.21 -54.37
CA SER A 61 -14.49 21.00 -54.93
C SER A 61 -15.68 21.29 -53.99
N ASP A 62 -15.90 22.60 -53.81
CA ASP A 62 -17.15 23.36 -53.63
C ASP A 62 -17.95 23.35 -52.31
N ASN A 63 -17.74 24.46 -51.57
CA ASN A 63 -18.71 25.51 -51.23
C ASN A 63 -19.97 25.17 -50.39
N ILE A 64 -20.05 25.76 -49.18
CA ILE A 64 -21.01 26.79 -48.73
C ILE A 64 -21.07 26.78 -47.19
N ASN A 65 -20.96 27.98 -46.62
CA ASN A 65 -21.08 28.38 -45.20
C ASN A 65 -22.12 27.59 -44.38
N THR A 66 -21.84 27.41 -43.08
CA THR A 66 -22.68 27.88 -41.94
C THR A 66 -22.00 27.52 -40.61
N ASP A 67 -21.61 28.57 -39.89
CA ASP A 67 -21.64 28.79 -38.43
C ASP A 67 -21.11 27.78 -37.38
N VAL A 68 -20.59 28.40 -36.32
CA VAL A 68 -20.35 27.90 -34.95
C VAL A 68 -18.95 27.34 -34.63
N VAL A 69 -18.08 28.27 -34.23
CA VAL A 69 -17.30 28.29 -32.96
C VAL A 69 -16.79 26.95 -32.44
N GLN A 70 -15.51 26.64 -32.70
CA GLN A 70 -14.55 26.17 -31.67
C GLN A 70 -13.11 26.11 -32.25
N SER A 71 -12.21 26.92 -31.69
CA SER A 71 -10.74 26.85 -31.75
C SER A 71 -10.27 27.81 -30.65
N GLU A 72 -9.31 27.56 -29.77
CA GLU A 72 -7.93 27.10 -29.95
C GLU A 72 -7.48 26.52 -28.59
N GLU A 73 -6.86 25.33 -28.54
CA GLU A 73 -5.40 25.13 -28.53
C GLU A 73 -4.79 25.56 -27.16
N THR A 74 -3.92 24.82 -26.46
CA THR A 74 -2.69 24.20 -26.92
C THR A 74 -2.03 23.48 -25.72
N THR A 75 -1.47 22.30 -26.00
CA THR A 75 -0.19 21.73 -25.50
C THR A 75 0.19 21.83 -24.02
N SER A 76 0.39 20.67 -23.39
CA SER A 76 1.66 20.40 -22.68
C SER A 76 1.95 18.90 -22.63
N GLU A 77 3.20 18.59 -22.94
CA GLU A 77 3.81 17.28 -23.10
C GLU A 77 4.01 16.53 -21.76
N THR A 78 3.90 15.21 -21.85
CA THR A 78 4.80 14.17 -21.30
C THR A 78 5.75 14.57 -20.16
N ILE A 79 5.57 13.97 -18.97
CA ILE A 79 6.61 13.18 -18.27
C ILE A 79 5.90 12.05 -17.50
N LEU A 80 5.99 10.83 -18.02
CA LEU A 80 5.70 9.60 -17.28
C LEU A 80 7.00 9.20 -16.57
N GLU A 81 7.14 9.59 -15.30
CA GLU A 81 8.18 9.07 -14.43
C GLU A 81 7.81 7.63 -14.07
N SER A 82 8.34 6.70 -14.86
CA SER A 82 8.38 5.28 -14.55
C SER A 82 9.46 5.07 -13.48
N THR A 83 9.09 5.25 -12.20
CA THR A 83 9.91 4.78 -11.09
C THR A 83 9.79 3.27 -11.01
N ILE A 84 10.78 2.59 -11.60
CA ILE A 84 11.05 1.19 -11.39
C ILE A 84 11.54 1.08 -9.95
N GLU A 85 10.68 0.57 -9.05
CA GLU A 85 11.09 0.21 -7.69
C GLU A 85 12.02 -1.01 -7.77
N GLU A 86 13.33 -0.75 -7.85
CA GLU A 86 14.33 -1.72 -7.45
C GLU A 86 14.18 -2.02 -5.94
N PRO A 87 14.32 -3.28 -5.52
CA PRO A 87 14.24 -3.64 -4.11
C PRO A 87 15.43 -3.05 -3.36
N VAL A 88 15.18 -1.99 -2.61
CA VAL A 88 16.13 -1.50 -1.60
C VAL A 88 16.17 -2.56 -0.50
N GLU A 89 17.22 -3.39 -0.49
CA GLU A 89 17.62 -4.13 0.71
C GLU A 89 17.90 -3.10 1.81
N ILE A 90 17.03 -3.04 2.81
CA ILE A 90 17.17 -2.14 3.95
C ILE A 90 18.28 -2.67 4.85
N ALA A 91 19.43 -2.00 4.82
CA ALA A 91 20.63 -2.33 5.59
C ALA A 91 20.64 -1.76 7.02
N GLU A 92 19.54 -1.13 7.49
CA GLU A 92 19.42 -0.60 8.85
C GLU A 92 18.74 -1.59 9.81
N THR A 93 19.20 -1.60 11.05
CA THR A 93 18.64 -2.40 12.13
C THR A 93 17.38 -1.74 12.74
N PRO A 94 16.51 -2.51 13.43
CA PRO A 94 15.36 -1.94 14.14
C PRO A 94 15.74 -0.86 15.15
N ASP A 95 16.86 -1.02 15.85
CA ASP A 95 17.31 -0.07 16.86
C ASP A 95 17.78 1.25 16.23
N GLU A 96 18.45 1.21 15.07
CA GLU A 96 18.84 2.39 14.31
C GLU A 96 17.60 3.15 13.80
N PHE A 97 16.60 2.43 13.30
CA PHE A 97 15.33 3.04 12.89
C PHE A 97 14.67 3.75 14.08
N LYS A 98 14.48 3.06 15.21
CA LYS A 98 13.87 3.62 16.42
C LYS A 98 14.64 4.83 16.95
N ALA A 99 15.98 4.79 16.93
CA ALA A 99 16.83 5.88 17.38
C ALA A 99 16.75 7.13 16.48
N SER A 100 16.43 6.94 15.19
CA SER A 100 16.27 8.04 14.24
C SER A 100 14.89 8.71 14.27
N CYS A 101 13.90 8.07 14.91
CA CYS A 101 12.56 8.62 15.08
C CYS A 101 12.56 9.82 16.04
N GLN A 102 11.76 10.83 15.73
CA GLN A 102 11.67 12.06 16.51
C GLN A 102 10.22 12.37 16.89
N GLU A 103 10.02 12.99 18.04
CA GLU A 103 8.70 13.55 18.40
C GLU A 103 8.48 14.85 17.62
N ILE A 104 7.48 14.84 16.74
CA ILE A 104 7.07 16.02 15.99
C ILE A 104 5.69 16.45 16.48
N GLY A 105 5.59 17.70 16.94
CA GLY A 105 4.33 18.22 17.48
C GLY A 105 3.22 18.22 16.43
N TYR A 106 2.07 17.64 16.77
CA TYR A 106 0.91 17.49 15.88
C TYR A 106 0.50 18.78 15.18
N LYS A 107 0.36 19.88 15.93
CA LYS A 107 -0.01 21.19 15.37
C LYS A 107 1.03 21.80 14.41
N LYS A 108 2.25 21.25 14.35
CA LYS A 108 3.24 21.61 13.32
C LYS A 108 2.96 20.84 12.04
N ILE A 109 2.76 19.52 12.15
CA ILE A 109 2.36 18.64 11.04
C ILE A 109 1.09 19.18 10.39
N MET A 110 0.04 19.47 11.18
CA MET A 110 -1.24 19.97 10.67
C MET A 110 -1.15 21.33 9.97
N ARG A 111 -0.16 22.17 10.31
CA ARG A 111 -0.02 23.49 9.69
C ARG A 111 0.77 23.43 8.39
N ASN A 112 1.80 22.59 8.32
CA ASN A 112 2.71 22.48 7.18
C ASN A 112 3.03 21.00 6.90
N PRO A 113 2.06 20.17 6.46
CA PRO A 113 2.26 18.72 6.35
C PRO A 113 3.37 18.35 5.36
N GLU A 114 3.49 19.08 4.25
CA GLU A 114 4.48 18.86 3.19
C GLU A 114 5.93 18.87 3.70
N ASP A 115 6.24 19.68 4.72
CA ASP A 115 7.58 19.78 5.29
C ASP A 115 8.01 18.51 6.04
N TYR A 116 7.04 17.67 6.44
CA TYR A 116 7.26 16.53 7.31
C TYR A 116 7.10 15.18 6.61
N ILE A 117 6.62 15.14 5.38
CA ILE A 117 6.43 13.88 4.63
C ILE A 117 7.76 13.12 4.54
N GLY A 118 7.73 11.83 4.84
CA GLY A 118 8.90 10.96 4.85
C GLY A 118 9.75 11.03 6.13
N GLN A 119 9.45 11.95 7.05
CA GLN A 119 10.16 12.02 8.33
C GLN A 119 9.74 10.86 9.25
N ARG A 120 10.73 10.36 10.00
CA ARG A 120 10.54 9.31 11.00
C ARG A 120 10.07 9.93 12.31
N ILE A 121 8.92 9.46 12.78
CA ILE A 121 8.30 9.97 13.99
C ILE A 121 8.15 8.87 15.04
N VAL A 122 8.07 9.29 16.30
CA VAL A 122 7.62 8.44 17.41
C VAL A 122 6.46 9.11 18.13
N ILE A 123 5.41 8.36 18.41
CA ILE A 123 4.25 8.81 19.19
C ILE A 123 3.84 7.73 20.20
N THR A 124 3.17 8.13 21.29
CA THR A 124 2.47 7.20 22.18
C THR A 124 0.97 7.44 22.04
N ALA A 125 0.21 6.43 21.65
CA ALA A 125 -1.21 6.58 21.33
C ALA A 125 -2.00 5.31 21.64
N LYS A 126 -3.29 5.50 21.97
CA LYS A 126 -4.25 4.42 22.20
C LYS A 126 -5.03 4.10 20.94
N VAL A 127 -5.24 2.81 20.68
CA VAL A 127 -6.03 2.32 19.54
C VAL A 127 -7.51 2.53 19.81
N GLN A 128 -8.12 3.47 19.09
CA GLN A 128 -9.53 3.80 19.26
C GLN A 128 -10.44 2.99 18.35
N GLN A 129 -9.97 2.70 17.14
CA GLN A 129 -10.74 1.96 16.15
C GLN A 129 -9.82 1.14 15.26
N ILE A 130 -10.22 -0.11 15.02
CA ILE A 130 -9.63 -0.98 13.99
C ILE A 130 -10.51 -0.87 12.75
N MET A 131 -9.87 -0.66 11.60
CA MET A 131 -10.50 -0.53 10.29
C MET A 131 -9.93 -1.60 9.36
N GLN A 132 -10.79 -2.20 8.55
CA GLN A 132 -10.37 -3.07 7.46
C GLN A 132 -10.27 -2.24 6.18
N GLY A 133 -9.30 -2.56 5.32
CA GLY A 133 -9.23 -2.05 3.97
C GLY A 133 -10.44 -2.43 3.11
N GLY A 134 -10.47 -1.86 1.91
CA GLY A 134 -11.59 -2.01 0.97
C GLY A 134 -11.59 -3.33 0.20
N LEU A 135 -12.47 -3.44 -0.81
CA LEU A 135 -12.65 -4.65 -1.64
C LEU A 135 -11.35 -5.15 -2.33
N PHE A 136 -10.36 -4.28 -2.49
CA PHE A 136 -9.09 -4.56 -3.16
C PHE A 136 -7.88 -4.44 -2.23
N ASP A 137 -8.12 -4.34 -0.92
CA ASP A 137 -7.11 -4.05 0.08
C ASP A 137 -7.45 -4.78 1.38
N ASP A 138 -6.76 -5.88 1.63
CA ASP A 138 -6.98 -6.73 2.80
C ASP A 138 -6.25 -6.20 4.06
N SER A 139 -5.63 -5.02 3.98
CA SER A 139 -4.83 -4.45 5.07
C SER A 139 -5.70 -4.07 6.27
N GLN A 140 -5.07 -4.05 7.45
CA GLN A 140 -5.67 -3.52 8.67
C GLN A 140 -5.10 -2.13 8.95
N TYR A 141 -5.99 -1.20 9.29
CA TYR A 141 -5.68 0.18 9.63
C TYR A 141 -6.20 0.50 11.02
N TYR A 142 -5.62 1.51 11.64
CA TYR A 142 -6.01 1.92 12.98
C TYR A 142 -6.21 3.42 13.04
N ARG A 143 -7.23 3.84 13.78
CA ARG A 143 -7.32 5.22 14.27
C ARG A 143 -6.79 5.22 15.69
N VAL A 144 -5.73 5.99 15.93
CA VAL A 144 -5.10 6.10 17.24
C VAL A 144 -5.21 7.53 17.75
N LEU A 145 -5.36 7.69 19.06
CA LEU A 145 -5.40 9.01 19.71
C LEU A 145 -4.30 9.12 20.75
N THR A 146 -3.71 10.30 20.87
CA THR A 146 -2.69 10.63 21.88
C THR A 146 -3.33 11.15 23.17
N ASP A 147 -2.53 11.18 24.24
CA ASP A 147 -2.86 11.73 25.56
C ASP A 147 -1.79 12.78 25.92
N ASN A 148 -1.89 13.96 25.30
CA ASN A 148 -0.97 15.06 25.51
C ASN A 148 -1.24 15.81 26.82
N ASP A 149 -2.48 15.76 27.30
CA ASP A 149 -2.91 16.39 28.56
C ASP A 149 -2.60 15.56 29.81
N GLY A 150 -2.30 14.25 29.64
CA GLY A 150 -1.89 13.33 30.68
C GLY A 150 -3.01 12.84 31.59
N TYR A 151 -4.29 12.97 31.17
CA TYR A 151 -5.43 12.47 31.93
C TYR A 151 -5.81 11.02 31.60
N GLU A 152 -5.02 10.32 30.78
CA GLU A 152 -5.24 8.93 30.32
C GLU A 152 -6.56 8.74 29.55
N ILE A 153 -7.16 9.83 29.07
CA ILE A 153 -8.43 9.78 28.33
C ILE A 153 -8.20 9.48 26.85
N TYR A 154 -7.01 9.81 26.32
CA TYR A 154 -6.62 9.64 24.91
C TYR A 154 -7.68 10.21 23.95
N ALA A 155 -7.92 11.50 24.06
CA ALA A 155 -8.91 12.23 23.28
C ALA A 155 -8.32 13.45 22.55
N ASP A 156 -6.99 13.53 22.48
CA ASP A 156 -6.28 14.68 21.90
C ASP A 156 -6.06 14.50 20.40
N ASP A 157 -4.82 14.26 19.97
CA ASP A 157 -4.46 14.25 18.57
C ASP A 157 -4.75 12.88 17.94
N GLU A 158 -5.43 12.88 16.80
CA GLU A 158 -5.83 11.69 16.06
C GLU A 158 -4.87 11.42 14.90
N TYR A 159 -4.48 10.15 14.72
CA TYR A 159 -3.68 9.69 13.58
C TYR A 159 -4.35 8.52 12.87
N PHE A 160 -4.18 8.47 11.54
CA PHE A 160 -4.49 7.30 10.72
C PHE A 160 -3.22 6.45 10.56
N MET A 161 -3.24 5.22 11.06
CA MET A 161 -2.08 4.34 11.09
C MET A 161 -2.23 3.16 10.15
N TYR A 162 -1.31 3.05 9.20
CA TYR A 162 -1.08 1.86 8.39
C TYR A 162 -0.21 0.86 9.15
N ASP A 163 -0.62 -0.41 9.21
CA ASP A 163 0.23 -1.49 9.71
C ASP A 163 1.27 -1.86 8.65
N SER A 164 2.52 -1.48 8.87
CA SER A 164 3.66 -1.81 8.00
C SER A 164 4.76 -2.54 8.78
N ARG A 165 4.38 -3.19 9.89
CA ARG A 165 5.32 -3.89 10.77
C ARG A 165 5.96 -5.07 10.05
N ILE A 166 7.26 -5.21 10.24
CA ILE A 166 8.07 -6.28 9.63
C ILE A 166 8.45 -7.26 10.73
N GLY A 167 8.00 -8.52 10.61
CA GLY A 167 8.41 -9.60 11.51
C GLY A 167 7.77 -9.54 12.91
N ASP A 168 6.75 -8.72 13.10
CA ASP A 168 5.93 -8.67 14.33
C ASP A 168 4.48 -9.08 13.99
N ASP A 169 4.04 -10.19 14.58
CA ASP A 169 2.71 -10.76 14.43
C ASP A 169 1.79 -10.49 15.63
N MET A 170 2.24 -9.65 16.59
CA MET A 170 1.42 -9.24 17.72
C MET A 170 0.13 -8.60 17.21
N LYS A 171 -1.00 -9.19 17.62
CA LYS A 171 -2.33 -8.68 17.29
C LYS A 171 -2.59 -7.43 18.12
N ILE A 172 -2.71 -6.29 17.44
CA ILE A 172 -3.14 -5.03 18.04
C ILE A 172 -4.66 -5.07 18.23
N LEU A 173 -5.11 -4.76 19.45
CA LEU A 173 -6.51 -4.70 19.83
C LEU A 173 -6.96 -3.26 20.04
N LYS A 174 -8.27 -3.10 20.13
CA LYS A 174 -8.86 -1.83 20.57
C LYS A 174 -8.48 -1.61 22.04
N ASP A 175 -8.25 -0.36 22.40
CA ASP A 175 -7.87 0.13 23.73
C ASP A 175 -6.41 -0.14 24.13
N ASP A 176 -5.63 -0.85 23.31
CA ASP A 176 -4.18 -0.97 23.46
C ASP A 176 -3.50 0.41 23.41
N VAL A 177 -2.61 0.67 24.35
CA VAL A 177 -1.69 1.82 24.32
C VAL A 177 -0.37 1.37 23.73
N LEU A 178 0.02 2.01 22.64
CA LEU A 178 1.20 1.66 21.87
C LEU A 178 2.19 2.82 21.85
N LYS A 179 3.49 2.51 21.96
CA LYS A 179 4.56 3.38 21.49
C LYS A 179 4.88 3.00 20.05
N ILE A 180 4.68 3.94 19.13
CA ILE A 180 4.64 3.72 17.69
C ILE A 180 5.82 4.43 17.04
N TYR A 181 6.67 3.69 16.32
CA TYR A 181 7.76 4.22 15.51
C TYR A 181 7.38 4.09 14.04
N ALA A 182 7.26 5.24 13.37
CA ALA A 182 6.60 5.32 12.08
C ALA A 182 7.27 6.32 11.13
N ILE A 183 6.87 6.26 9.85
CA ILE A 183 7.12 7.31 8.86
C ILE A 183 5.82 8.10 8.67
N PHE A 184 5.88 9.43 8.75
CA PHE A 184 4.75 10.28 8.39
C PHE A 184 4.59 10.31 6.86
N THR A 185 3.40 9.99 6.36
CA THR A 185 3.14 9.81 4.92
C THR A 185 2.25 10.88 4.30
N GLY A 186 1.89 11.91 5.06
CA GLY A 186 0.97 12.96 4.62
C GLY A 186 -0.35 12.94 5.39
N MET A 187 -1.40 13.46 4.77
CA MET A 187 -2.73 13.57 5.39
C MET A 187 -3.69 12.54 4.80
N GLU A 188 -4.58 11.99 5.63
CA GLU A 188 -5.66 11.09 5.22
C GLU A 188 -7.01 11.76 5.50
N GLU A 189 -7.94 11.70 4.53
CA GLU A 189 -9.30 12.19 4.71
C GLU A 189 -10.16 11.15 5.45
N VAL A 190 -10.63 11.51 6.64
CA VAL A 190 -11.52 10.68 7.45
C VAL A 190 -12.93 11.27 7.45
N LYS A 191 -13.91 10.44 7.10
CA LYS A 191 -15.33 10.80 7.18
C LYS A 191 -15.92 10.42 8.54
N ARG A 192 -16.44 11.39 9.28
CA ARG A 192 -17.11 11.18 10.56
C ARG A 192 -18.45 10.47 10.37
N ALA A 193 -18.67 9.38 11.11
CA ALA A 193 -19.87 8.55 10.96
C ALA A 193 -21.18 9.29 11.34
N LEU A 194 -21.14 10.15 12.36
CA LEU A 194 -22.33 10.84 12.87
C LEU A 194 -22.71 12.09 12.06
N THR A 195 -21.72 12.88 11.67
CA THR A 195 -21.94 14.17 10.99
C THR A 195 -21.78 14.09 9.48
N GLY A 196 -21.10 13.06 8.97
CA GLY A 196 -20.72 12.96 7.56
C GLY A 196 -19.62 13.94 7.14
N THR A 197 -19.12 14.77 8.06
CA THR A 197 -18.05 15.72 7.81
C THR A 197 -16.76 14.98 7.46
N LYS A 198 -16.03 15.52 6.49
CA LYS A 198 -14.69 15.07 6.11
C LYS A 198 -13.68 15.95 6.85
N GLU A 199 -12.73 15.31 7.52
CA GLU A 199 -11.63 15.97 8.23
C GLU A 199 -10.34 15.27 7.85
N GLU A 200 -9.26 16.03 7.75
CA GLU A 200 -7.94 15.48 7.49
C GLU A 200 -7.23 15.17 8.80
N VAL A 201 -6.60 14.00 8.87
CA VAL A 201 -5.76 13.58 10.00
C VAL A 201 -4.38 13.15 9.50
N PRO A 202 -3.31 13.31 10.28
CA PRO A 202 -1.99 12.80 9.92
C PRO A 202 -1.99 11.30 9.69
N ALA A 203 -1.40 10.87 8.58
CA ALA A 203 -1.26 9.50 8.18
C ALA A 203 0.16 9.00 8.44
N ILE A 204 0.30 7.82 9.05
CA ILE A 204 1.58 7.25 9.47
C ILE A 204 1.69 5.78 9.08
N LYS A 205 2.86 5.34 8.62
CA LYS A 205 3.20 3.92 8.42
C LYS A 205 4.01 3.43 9.61
N ALA A 206 3.40 2.58 10.44
CA ALA A 206 4.06 2.02 11.61
C ALA A 206 4.94 0.82 11.22
N TYR A 207 6.23 0.90 11.54
CA TYR A 207 7.20 -0.17 11.27
C TYR A 207 7.53 -0.97 12.53
N TYR A 208 7.52 -0.31 13.69
CA TYR A 208 7.72 -0.94 14.99
C TYR A 208 6.73 -0.38 16.00
N VAL A 209 6.18 -1.26 16.82
CA VAL A 209 5.31 -0.88 17.94
C VAL A 209 5.76 -1.59 19.20
N GLU A 210 5.52 -0.95 20.34
CA GLU A 210 5.72 -1.53 21.67
C GLU A 210 4.40 -1.39 22.43
N LEU A 211 3.85 -2.50 22.91
CA LEU A 211 2.67 -2.50 23.77
C LEU A 211 3.05 -1.96 25.14
N ILE A 212 2.35 -0.91 25.58
CA ILE A 212 2.57 -0.24 26.87
C ILE A 212 1.51 -0.70 27.88
N SER A 213 0.23 -0.79 27.47
CA SER A 213 -0.87 -1.29 28.29
C SER A 213 -2.05 -1.79 27.43
N GLU A 214 -2.93 -2.59 28.04
CA GLU A 214 -4.15 -3.19 27.48
C GLU A 214 -5.42 -2.80 28.28
#